data_AF-A0A3E1DZ83-F1
#
_entry.id   AF-A0A3E1DZ83-F1
#
_cell.length_a   1.000
_cell.length_b   1.000
_cell.length_c   1.000
_cell.angle_alpha   90.00
_cell.angle_beta   90.00
_cell.angle_gamma   90.00
#
_symmetry.space_group_name_H-M   'P 1'
#
loop_
_entity.id
_entity.type
_entity.pdbx_description
1 polymer ?
#
loop_
_entity_poly.entity_id
_entity_poly.type
_entity_poly.pdbx_seq_one_letter_code
_entity_poly.pdbx_strand_id
1 'polypeptide(L)' 'MPDERPKEHPIRELLLHGGHPFPPDMEEMIQRLHLKAGAITAEIAMDAYDWERGEQLERGRKKLRALCALNGV' A
#
# COMPACT_ATOMS: atom_id res chain seq x y z
N MET A 1 9.69 -27.89 10.18
CA MET A 1 8.62 -26.88 10.06
C MET A 1 9.09 -25.93 8.98
N PRO A 2 8.38 -25.75 7.86
CA PRO A 2 8.83 -24.80 6.86
C PRO A 2 8.83 -23.43 7.52
N ASP A 3 9.91 -22.69 7.30
CA ASP A 3 10.12 -21.32 7.75
C ASP A 3 8.99 -20.47 7.14
N GLU A 4 7.86 -20.37 7.85
CA GLU A 4 6.82 -19.38 7.58
C GLU A 4 7.43 -18.03 7.92
N ARG A 5 8.32 -17.54 7.04
CA ARG A 5 8.77 -16.15 7.09
C ARG A 5 7.50 -15.33 7.26
N PRO A 6 7.39 -14.49 8.29
CA PRO A 6 6.24 -13.61 8.42
C PRO A 6 6.19 -12.85 7.10
N LYS A 7 5.13 -13.10 6.32
CA LYS A 7 4.95 -12.50 5.00
C LYS A 7 5.22 -11.02 5.20
N GLU A 8 6.31 -10.51 4.63
CA GLU A 8 6.67 -9.12 4.88
C GLU A 8 5.49 -8.26 4.46
N HIS A 9 5.26 -7.16 5.16
CA HIS A 9 4.09 -6.33 4.86
C HIS A 9 4.10 -5.99 3.35
N PRO A 10 2.98 -6.17 2.62
CA PRO A 10 2.98 -5.98 1.17
C PRO A 10 3.36 -4.54 0.78
N ILE A 11 3.14 -3.56 1.67
CA ILE A 11 3.68 -2.20 1.50
C ILE A 11 5.21 -2.15 1.57
N ARG A 12 5.85 -2.94 2.46
CA ARG A 12 7.31 -3.08 2.50
C ARG A 12 7.82 -3.80 1.27
N GLU A 13 7.14 -4.84 0.79
CA GLU A 13 7.52 -5.46 -0.49
C GLU A 13 7.50 -4.45 -1.64
N LEU A 14 6.46 -3.62 -1.72
CA LEU A 14 6.40 -2.53 -2.71
C LEU A 14 7.52 -1.50 -2.55
N LEU A 15 7.75 -0.99 -1.33
CA LEU A 15 8.62 0.17 -1.11
C LEU A 15 10.11 -0.19 -0.95
N LEU A 16 10.42 -1.33 -0.33
CA LEU A 16 11.80 -1.77 -0.04
C LEU A 16 12.31 -2.78 -1.07
N HIS A 17 11.46 -3.69 -1.52
CA HIS A 17 11.87 -4.76 -2.44
C HIS A 17 11.51 -4.47 -3.91
N GLY A 18 10.73 -3.41 -4.17
CA GLY A 18 10.23 -3.12 -5.51
C GLY A 18 9.28 -4.21 -6.05
N GLY A 19 8.66 -4.97 -5.15
CA GLY A 19 7.63 -5.94 -5.51
C GLY A 19 6.38 -5.22 -6.00
N HIS A 20 5.56 -5.90 -6.81
CA HIS A 20 4.31 -5.34 -7.31
C HIS A 20 3.07 -6.08 -6.76
N PRO A 21 2.79 -6.04 -5.45
CA PRO A 21 1.67 -6.76 -4.85
C PRO A 21 0.32 -6.08 -5.08
N PHE A 22 0.29 -4.83 -5.59
CA PHE A 22 -0.94 -4.08 -5.81
C PHE A 22 -1.12 -3.71 -7.29
N PRO A 23 -2.32 -3.24 -7.69
CA PRO A 23 -2.51 -2.69 -9.01
C PRO A 23 -1.66 -1.43 -9.22
N PRO A 24 -1.09 -1.20 -10.41
CA PRO A 24 -0.17 -0.09 -10.68
C PRO A 24 -0.72 1.30 -10.33
N ASP A 25 -2.03 1.53 -10.54
CA ASP A 25 -2.72 2.77 -10.17
C ASP A 25 -2.63 3.06 -8.67
N MET A 26 -2.71 2.03 -7.83
CA MET A 26 -2.55 2.17 -6.37
C MET A 26 -1.08 2.34 -5.99
N GLU A 27 -0.19 1.58 -6.61
CA GLU A 27 1.25 1.62 -6.33
C GLU A 27 1.81 3.02 -6.53
N GLU A 28 1.45 3.67 -7.63
CA GLU A 28 1.84 5.07 -7.89
C GLU A 28 1.32 6.02 -6.80
N MET A 29 0.06 5.87 -6.37
CA MET A 29 -0.51 6.70 -5.30
C MET A 29 0.20 6.45 -3.96
N ILE A 30 0.47 5.19 -3.61
CA ILE A 30 1.16 4.80 -2.39
C ILE A 30 2.59 5.36 -2.38
N GLN A 31 3.31 5.27 -3.50
CA GLN A 31 4.66 5.83 -3.62
C GLN A 31 4.65 7.36 -3.45
N ARG A 32 3.72 8.07 -4.11
CA ARG A 32 3.56 9.52 -3.97
C ARG A 32 3.25 9.93 -2.52
N LEU A 33 2.35 9.20 -1.88
CA LEU A 33 2.00 9.42 -0.48
C LEU A 33 3.15 9.11 0.46
N HIS A 34 3.91 8.04 0.22
CA HIS A 34 5.08 7.68 1.01
C HIS A 34 6.18 8.76 0.94
N LEU A 35 6.40 9.33 -0.25
CA LEU A 35 7.40 10.39 -0.47
C LEU A 35 7.06 11.70 0.26
N LYS A 36 5.78 12.11 0.30
CA LYS A 36 5.37 13.35 0.99
C LYS A 36 5.03 13.15 2.46
N ALA A 37 4.40 12.03 2.79
CA ALA A 37 3.78 11.77 4.06
C ALA A 37 4.29 10.41 4.57
N GLY A 38 5.54 10.41 5.05
CA GLY A 38 6.26 9.24 5.56
C GLY A 38 5.61 8.51 6.75
N ALA A 39 4.37 8.84 7.12
CA ALA A 39 3.59 8.25 8.20
C ALA A 39 2.30 7.53 7.76
N ILE A 40 1.80 7.76 6.54
CA ILE A 40 0.49 7.21 6.09
C ILE A 40 0.55 5.68 5.91
N THR A 41 1.76 5.16 5.75
CA THR A 41 2.08 3.74 5.56
C THR A 41 1.38 2.84 6.57
N ALA A 42 1.27 3.22 7.85
CA ALA A 42 0.64 2.40 8.88
C ALA A 42 -0.88 2.27 8.70
N GLU A 43 -1.56 3.34 8.28
CA GLU A 43 -3.01 3.36 8.06
C GLU A 43 -3.43 2.57 6.83
N ILE A 44 -2.58 2.53 5.81
CA ILE A 44 -2.81 1.70 4.61
C ILE A 44 -2.20 0.31 4.75
N ALA A 45 -1.28 0.07 5.68
CA ALA A 45 -0.65 -1.24 5.89
C ALA A 45 -1.64 -2.31 6.35
N MET A 46 -2.68 -1.93 7.12
CA MET A 46 -3.75 -2.86 7.47
C MET A 46 -4.60 -3.21 6.25
N ASP A 47 -5.06 -2.20 5.49
CA ASP A 47 -5.84 -2.41 4.26
C ASP A 47 -5.03 -3.09 3.14
N ALA A 48 -3.70 -3.01 3.16
CA ALA A 48 -2.82 -3.59 2.17
C ALA A 48 -2.89 -5.12 2.13
N TYR A 49 -3.15 -5.78 3.25
CA TYR A 49 -3.37 -7.22 3.26
C TYR A 49 -4.63 -7.61 2.49
N ASP A 50 -5.70 -6.84 2.62
CA ASP A 50 -6.91 -7.03 1.81
C ASP A 50 -6.61 -6.79 0.32
N TRP A 51 -5.88 -5.73 -0.01
CA TRP A 51 -5.58 -5.37 -1.40
C TRP A 51 -4.73 -6.43 -2.11
N GLU A 52 -3.75 -7.02 -1.42
CA GLU A 52 -2.95 -8.14 -1.94
C GLU A 52 -3.83 -9.34 -2.32
N ARG A 53 -4.90 -9.59 -1.57
CA ARG A 53 -5.88 -10.65 -1.85
C ARG A 53 -6.88 -10.27 -2.93
N GLY A 54 -6.78 -9.07 -3.50
CA GLY A 54 -7.74 -8.49 -4.43
C GLY A 54 -9.03 -8.00 -3.76
N GLU A 55 -9.06 -7.95 -2.43
CA GLU A 55 -10.18 -7.51 -1.63
C GLU A 55 -10.09 -6.01 -1.35
N GLN A 56 -11.24 -5.35 -1.23
CA GLN A 56 -11.34 -3.92 -0.90
C GLN A 56 -10.53 -2.96 -1.80
N LEU A 57 -10.17 -3.36 -3.03
CA LEU A 57 -9.40 -2.53 -3.96
C LEU A 57 -10.12 -1.20 -4.28
N GLU A 58 -11.43 -1.22 -4.55
CA GLU A 58 -12.17 0.02 -4.81
C GLU A 58 -12.16 0.97 -3.60
N ARG A 59 -12.28 0.41 -2.39
CA ARG A 59 -12.19 1.16 -1.13
C ARG A 59 -10.78 1.73 -0.94
N GLY A 60 -9.76 0.92 -1.21
CA GLY A 60 -8.36 1.33 -1.19
C GLY A 60 -8.09 2.49 -2.14
N ARG A 61 -8.60 2.42 -3.38
CA ARG A 61 -8.45 3.52 -4.37
C ARG A 61 -9.12 4.80 -3.88
N LYS A 62 -10.33 4.71 -3.32
CA LYS A 62 -10.99 5.89 -2.73
C LYS A 62 -10.19 6.47 -1.56
N LYS A 63 -9.66 5.62 -0.68
CA LYS A 63 -8.82 6.04 0.46
C LYS A 63 -7.54 6.71 -0.02
N LEU A 64 -6.82 6.09 -0.95
CA LEU A 64 -5.59 6.62 -1.54
C LEU A 64 -5.85 7.95 -2.26
N ARG A 65 -6.92 8.07 -3.05
CA ARG A 65 -7.31 9.35 -3.67
C ARG A 65 -7.63 10.43 -2.64
N ALA A 66 -8.36 10.09 -1.58
CA ALA A 66 -8.65 11.03 -0.51
C ALA A 66 -7.36 11.48 0.20
N LEU A 67 -6.45 10.55 0.48
CA LEU A 67 -5.15 10.85 1.07
C LEU A 67 -4.29 11.71 0.13
N CYS A 68 -4.28 11.43 -1.18
CA CYS A 68 -3.59 12.25 -2.18
C CYS A 68 -4.14 13.67 -2.19
N ALA A 69 -5.48 13.82 -2.22
CA ALA A 69 -6.14 15.10 -2.17
C ALA A 69 -5.84 15.88 -0.87
N LEU A 70 -5.83 15.19 0.27
CA LEU A 70 -5.49 15.79 1.58
C LEU A 70 -4.02 16.26 1.65
N ASN A 71 -3.10 15.57 0.98
CA ASN A 71 -1.67 15.88 1.00
C ASN A 71 -1.19 16.69 -0.24
N GLY A 72 -2.13 17.06 -1.12
CA GLY A 72 -1.86 17.82 -2.34
C GLY A 72 -0.85 17.15 -3.28
N VAL A 73 -0.99 15.83 -3.51
CA VAL A 73 -0.20 15.02 -4.46
C VAL A 73 -1.05 14.42 -5.57
#